data_AF-A0AAW4UGP5-F1
#
_entry.id   AF-A0AAW4UGP5-F1
#
_cell.length_a   1.000
_cell.length_b   1.000
_cell.length_c   1.000
_cell.angle_alpha   90.00
_cell.angle_beta   90.00
_cell.angle_gamma   90.00
#
_symmetry.space_group_name_H-M   'P 1'
#
loop_
_entity.id
_entity.type
_entity.pdbx_description
1 polymer ?
#
loop_
_entity_poly.entity_id
_entity_poly.type
_entity_poly.pdbx_seq_one_letter_code
_entity_poly.pdbx_strand_id
1 'polypeptide(L)'
;MDDLKNGALYIGTIPSSMDNNRCSVALEDDGSVTFYIYAPNANKVEVAGMGGYFSSERIQLKPDMQGGFLANIKDFHWAMHY
;
A
#
# COMPACT_ATOMS: atom_id res chain seq x y z
N MET A 1 -20.63 -7.09 17.70
CA MET A 1 -20.82 -7.37 16.27
C MET A 1 -19.46 -7.80 15.77
N ASP A 2 -19.34 -9.10 15.65
CA ASP A 2 -18.10 -9.86 15.78
C ASP A 2 -17.18 -9.64 14.57
N ASP A 3 -16.01 -9.07 14.84
CA ASP A 3 -14.95 -8.90 13.84
C ASP A 3 -14.49 -10.27 13.35
N LEU A 4 -14.73 -10.55 12.06
CA LEU A 4 -14.23 -11.73 11.37
C LEU A 4 -12.70 -11.65 11.30
N LYS A 5 -12.02 -12.12 12.36
CA LYS A 5 -10.57 -12.33 12.39
C LYS A 5 -10.20 -13.53 11.52
N ASN A 6 -10.24 -13.35 10.20
CA ASN A 6 -9.30 -14.09 9.35
C ASN A 6 -7.97 -13.35 9.45
N GLY A 7 -7.06 -13.89 10.27
CA GLY A 7 -5.79 -13.32 10.72
C GLY A 7 -4.75 -13.02 9.63
N ALA A 8 -5.13 -12.37 8.53
CA ALA A 8 -4.24 -11.88 7.48
C ALA A 8 -4.57 -10.46 7.01
N LEU A 9 -5.67 -9.83 7.46
CA LEU A 9 -6.06 -8.51 6.95
C LEU A 9 -6.74 -7.65 8.02
N TYR A 10 -6.04 -6.62 8.47
CA TYR A 10 -6.64 -5.51 9.21
C TYR A 10 -6.98 -4.39 8.23
N ILE A 11 -8.25 -4.28 7.84
CA ILE A 11 -8.76 -3.11 7.12
C ILE A 11 -9.20 -2.08 8.17
N GLY A 12 -8.24 -1.32 8.68
CA GLY A 12 -8.55 -0.14 9.49
C GLY A 12 -8.91 1.02 8.59
N THR A 13 -10.01 1.71 8.85
CA THR A 13 -10.20 3.08 8.32
C THR A 13 -9.00 3.91 8.77
N ILE A 14 -8.19 4.38 7.81
CA ILE A 14 -7.09 5.31 8.09
C ILE A 14 -7.75 6.55 8.73
N PRO A 15 -7.40 6.91 9.98
CA PRO A 15 -8.01 8.04 10.64
C PRO A 15 -7.79 9.28 9.78
N SER A 16 -8.90 9.93 9.45
CA SER A 16 -8.99 11.11 8.60
C SER A 16 -8.41 12.36 9.28
N SER A 17 -7.26 12.27 9.94
CA SER A 17 -6.59 13.42 10.54
C SER A 17 -5.08 13.21 10.70
N MET A 18 -4.37 13.09 9.58
CA MET A 18 -2.96 13.46 9.39
C MET A 18 -2.78 13.46 7.86
N ASP A 19 -2.71 14.65 7.25
CA ASP A 19 -2.50 14.83 5.80
C ASP A 19 -3.39 13.93 4.91
N ASN A 20 -4.71 14.07 5.08
CA ASN A 20 -5.79 13.21 4.55
C ASN A 20 -5.92 13.03 3.02
N ASN A 21 -4.93 13.42 2.22
CA ASN A 21 -5.05 13.43 0.77
C ASN A 21 -4.13 12.43 0.04
N ARG A 22 -3.39 11.59 0.77
CA ARG A 22 -2.58 10.55 0.12
C ARG A 22 -3.39 9.26 0.02
N CYS A 23 -3.88 8.99 -1.19
CA CYS A 23 -4.46 7.69 -1.53
C CYS A 23 -3.44 6.59 -1.26
N SER A 24 -3.88 5.47 -0.67
CA SER A 24 -2.99 4.31 -0.45
C SER A 24 -2.44 3.73 -1.75
N VAL A 25 -3.17 3.93 -2.85
CA VAL A 25 -2.73 3.67 -4.21
C VAL A 25 -3.13 4.87 -5.07
N ALA A 26 -2.20 5.43 -5.83
CA ALA A 26 -2.43 6.52 -6.77
C ALA A 26 -1.88 6.15 -8.15
N LEU A 27 -2.65 6.42 -9.21
CA LEU A 27 -2.16 6.41 -10.58
C LEU A 27 -1.69 7.82 -10.92
N GLU A 28 -0.43 7.94 -11.32
CA GLU A 28 0.18 9.20 -11.74
C GLU A 28 -0.06 9.46 -13.23
N ASP A 29 0.09 10.71 -13.67
CA ASP A 29 -0.14 11.13 -15.06
C ASP A 29 0.80 10.44 -16.07
N ASP A 30 1.98 9.98 -15.62
CA ASP A 30 2.94 9.23 -16.43
C ASP A 30 2.62 7.72 -16.53
N GLY A 31 1.50 7.29 -15.96
CA GLY A 31 1.06 5.90 -15.93
C GLY A 31 1.69 5.06 -14.83
N SER A 32 2.58 5.64 -14.01
CA SER A 32 3.16 4.96 -12.85
C SER A 32 2.15 4.83 -11.71
N VAL A 33 2.35 3.81 -10.87
CA VAL A 33 1.51 3.58 -9.68
C VAL A 33 2.33 3.84 -8.43
N THR A 34 1.80 4.70 -7.56
CA THR A 34 2.37 4.98 -6.24
C THR A 34 1.59 4.23 -5.17
N PHE A 35 2.28 3.41 -4.39
CA PHE A 35 1.76 2.85 -3.14
C PHE A 35 2.16 3.74 -1.97
N TYR A 36 1.23 3.98 -1.06
CA TYR A 36 1.46 4.68 0.21
C TYR A 36 0.78 3.93 1.36
N ILE A 37 1.54 3.68 2.43
CA ILE A 37 1.01 3.08 3.65
C ILE A 37 1.50 3.90 4.84
N TYR A 38 0.57 4.44 5.61
CA TYR A 38 0.88 5.03 6.91
C TYR A 38 1.01 3.92 7.97
N ALA A 39 2.22 3.69 8.45
CA ALA A 39 2.53 2.66 9.43
C ALA A 39 3.66 3.13 10.35
N PRO A 40 3.41 4.14 11.21
CA PRO A 40 4.47 4.88 11.92
C PRO A 40 5.29 4.03 12.88
N ASN A 41 4.74 2.90 13.33
CA ASN A 41 5.41 1.97 14.24
C ASN A 41 6.02 0.77 13.50
N ALA A 42 5.90 0.69 12.18
CA ALA A 42 6.48 -0.39 11.39
C ALA A 42 7.96 -0.10 11.11
N ASN A 43 8.80 -1.13 11.23
CA ASN A 43 10.21 -1.05 10.84
C ASN A 43 10.41 -1.29 9.33
N LYS A 44 9.48 -2.00 8.70
CA LYS A 44 9.52 -2.40 7.29
C LYS A 44 8.10 -2.58 6.77
N VAL A 45 7.85 -2.10 5.55
CA VAL A 45 6.59 -2.32 4.83
C VAL A 45 6.91 -2.85 3.43
N GLU A 46 6.22 -3.92 3.04
CA GLU A 46 6.34 -4.55 1.73
C GLU A 46 4.94 -4.77 1.16
N VAL A 47 4.79 -4.55 -0.15
CA VAL A 47 3.56 -4.87 -0.87
C VAL A 47 3.85 -6.01 -1.86
N ALA A 48 2.92 -6.95 -1.97
CA ALA A 48 2.99 -8.06 -2.91
C ALA A 48 1.59 -8.37 -3.42
N GLY A 49 1.49 -8.80 -4.68
CA GLY A 49 0.22 -9.29 -5.23
C GLY A 49 -0.07 -10.72 -4.77
N MET A 50 -1.30 -11.00 -4.34
CA MET A 50 -1.77 -12.38 -4.19
C MET A 50 -2.51 -12.83 -5.45
N GLY A 51 -1.77 -13.42 -6.39
CA GLY A 51 -2.32 -14.10 -7.57
C GLY A 51 -2.45 -13.23 -8.83
N GLY A 52 -2.65 -13.89 -9.98
CA GLY A 52 -2.79 -13.24 -11.29
C GLY A 52 -1.47 -12.98 -12.02
N TYR A 53 -1.45 -11.95 -12.90
CA TYR A 53 -0.30 -11.54 -13.70
C TYR A 53 0.78 -10.76 -12.91
N PHE A 54 0.58 -10.56 -11.60
CA PHE A 54 1.51 -9.81 -10.78
C PHE A 54 2.62 -10.72 -10.23
N SER A 55 3.86 -10.24 -10.25
CA SER A 55 5.00 -10.98 -9.70
C SER A 55 4.78 -11.24 -8.21
N SER A 56 5.15 -12.43 -7.73
CA SER A 56 5.24 -12.73 -6.29
C SER A 56 6.39 -11.98 -5.60
N GLU A 57 7.16 -11.21 -6.37
CA GLU A 57 8.18 -10.31 -5.85
C GLU A 57 7.57 -9.27 -4.92
N ARG A 58 8.20 -9.14 -3.76
CA ARG A 58 7.81 -8.16 -2.75
C ARG A 58 8.44 -6.83 -3.10
N ILE A 59 7.63 -5.80 -3.22
CA ILE A 59 8.08 -4.43 -3.40
C ILE A 59 8.22 -3.82 -2.01
N GLN A 60 9.45 -3.56 -1.59
CA GLN A 60 9.70 -2.86 -0.34
C GLN A 60 9.42 -1.37 -0.51
N LEU A 61 8.56 -0.83 0.35
CA LEU A 61 8.28 0.61 0.40
C LEU A 61 9.39 1.34 1.17
N LYS A 62 9.75 2.53 0.71
CA LYS A 62 10.74 3.41 1.36
C LYS A 62 10.04 4.28 2.40
N PRO A 63 10.60 4.44 3.62
CA PRO A 63 10.02 5.32 4.63
C PRO A 63 10.06 6.78 4.15
N ASP A 64 9.00 7.54 4.44
CA ASP A 64 8.89 8.98 4.13
C ASP A 64 9.37 9.89 5.27
N MET A 65 9.92 9.29 6.33
CA MET A 65 10.40 9.93 7.57
C MET A 65 9.31 10.58 8.44
N GLN A 66 8.03 10.43 8.09
CA GLN A 66 6.87 10.95 8.83
C GLN A 66 5.93 9.83 9.31
N GLY A 67 6.41 8.58 9.24
CA GLY A 67 5.65 7.39 9.59
C GLY A 67 4.91 6.74 8.41
N GLY A 68 5.01 7.33 7.23
CA GLY A 68 4.56 6.75 5.97
C GLY A 68 5.66 5.96 5.26
N PHE A 69 5.22 5.12 4.33
CA PHE A 69 6.07 4.33 3.45
C PHE A 69 5.53 4.42 2.03
N LEU A 70 6.41 4.61 1.03
CA LEU A 70 6.00 4.73 -0.36
C LEU A 70 6.94 4.06 -1.37
N ALA A 71 6.38 3.69 -2.52
CA ALA A 71 7.12 3.30 -3.71
C ALA A 71 6.33 3.69 -4.96
N ASN A 72 7.01 4.21 -5.96
CA ASN A 72 6.46 4.53 -7.27
C ASN A 72 6.99 3.52 -8.31
N ILE A 73 6.08 2.92 -9.07
CA ILE A 73 6.36 1.83 -10.01
C ILE A 73 5.96 2.26 -11.42
N LYS A 74 6.93 2.38 -12.33
CA LYS A 74 6.74 2.93 -13.68
C LYS A 74 6.06 1.98 -14.67
N ASP A 75 6.33 0.67 -14.55
CA ASP A 75 5.82 -0.36 -15.46
C ASP A 75 4.89 -1.32 -14.70
N PHE A 76 3.86 -0.76 -14.06
CA PHE A 76 2.95 -1.54 -13.24
C PHE A 76 2.00 -2.37 -14.11
N HIS A 77 2.13 -3.70 -14.08
CA HIS A 77 1.27 -4.60 -14.84
C HIS A 77 -0.19 -4.49 -14.37
N TRP A 78 -1.10 -4.36 -15.33
CA TRP A 78 -2.55 -4.35 -15.12
C TRP A 78 -3.02 -5.62 -14.39
N ALA A 79 -4.07 -5.49 -13.57
CA ALA A 79 -4.70 -6.53 -12.74
C ALA A 79 -4.15 -6.76 -11.31
N MET A 80 -3.87 -5.68 -10.56
CA MET A 80 -3.82 -5.77 -9.09
C MET A 80 -5.18 -5.36 -8.51
N HIS A 81 -5.83 -6.28 -7.77
CA HIS A 81 -6.96 -5.97 -6.88
C HIS A 81 -6.42 -5.97 -5.44
N TYR A 82 -6.74 -4.92 -4.68
CA TYR A 82 -6.45 -4.81 -3.25
C TYR A 82 -7.66 -5.24 -2.41
#